data_AF-A0A0F7CLC4-F1
#
_entry.id   AF-A0A0F7CLC4-F1
#
_cell.length_a   1.000
_cell.length_b   1.000
_cell.length_c   1.000
_cell.angle_alpha   90.00
_cell.angle_beta   90.00
_cell.angle_gamma   90.00
#
_symmetry.space_group_name_H-M   'P 1'
#
loop_
_entity.id
_entity.type
_entity.pdbx_description
1 polymer ?
#
loop_
_entity_poly.entity_id
_entity_poly.type
_entity_poly.pdbx_seq_one_letter_code
_entity_poly.pdbx_strand_id
1 'polypeptide(L)'
;MVMKDPTLGVLFVDGGEESRTLLSRLGDISGKIRIVDVSKNGLRGWLLMEYGTTEVPLLVTENSILSGVKNIMEFLEKLAR
;
A
#
# COMPACT_ATOMS: atom_id res chain seq x y z
N MET A 1 19.54 14.26 -4.02
CA MET A 1 18.20 14.81 -4.29
C MET A 1 17.24 14.13 -3.34
N VAL A 2 16.92 14.75 -2.20
CA VAL A 2 16.03 14.17 -1.19
C VAL A 2 14.60 14.43 -1.66
N MET A 3 13.97 13.42 -2.24
CA MET A 3 12.53 13.48 -2.52
C MET A 3 11.82 13.57 -1.18
N LYS A 4 11.02 14.62 -0.97
CA LYS A 4 10.16 14.74 0.20
C LYS A 4 9.28 13.48 0.28
N ASP A 5 9.35 12.79 1.42
CA ASP A 5 8.61 11.57 1.70
C ASP A 5 7.12 11.69 1.31
N PRO A 6 6.50 10.67 0.72
CA PRO A 6 5.05 10.54 0.71
C PRO A 6 4.59 10.36 2.15
N THR A 7 3.95 11.40 2.70
CA THR A 7 3.64 11.59 4.12
C THR A 7 2.64 10.58 4.72
N LEU A 8 2.16 9.58 3.97
CA LEU A 8 1.18 8.61 4.46
C LEU A 8 1.71 7.18 4.61
N GLY A 9 2.65 6.75 3.78
CA GLY A 9 3.20 5.39 3.83
C GLY A 9 3.46 4.75 2.46
N VAL A 10 3.70 3.45 2.48
CA VAL A 10 4.03 2.62 1.32
C VAL A 10 2.93 1.59 1.08
N LEU A 11 2.33 1.63 -0.11
CA LEU A 11 1.34 0.67 -0.57
C LEU A 11 2.00 -0.34 -1.52
N PHE A 12 2.09 -1.58 -1.06
CA PHE A 12 2.52 -2.71 -1.87
C PHE A 12 1.31 -3.29 -2.61
N VAL A 13 1.45 -3.46 -3.92
CA VAL A 13 0.40 -3.94 -4.83
C VAL A 13 0.96 -4.97 -5.80
N ASP A 14 0.06 -5.68 -6.47
CA ASP A 14 0.37 -6.51 -7.63
C ASP A 14 -0.60 -6.24 -8.80
N GLY A 15 -0.50 -7.04 -9.85
CA GLY A 15 -1.46 -7.04 -10.95
C GLY A 15 -2.77 -7.79 -10.64
N GLY A 16 -3.07 -8.08 -9.37
CA GLY A 16 -4.30 -8.76 -8.94
C GLY A 16 -5.53 -7.86 -8.97
N GLU A 17 -6.71 -8.48 -8.89
CA GLU A 17 -7.99 -7.76 -8.91
C GLU A 17 -8.14 -6.79 -7.73
N GLU A 18 -7.78 -7.22 -6.52
CA GLU A 18 -7.83 -6.39 -5.32
C GLU A 18 -6.93 -5.16 -5.45
N SER A 19 -5.68 -5.35 -5.86
CA SER A 19 -4.73 -4.27 -6.09
C SER A 19 -5.25 -3.26 -7.12
N ARG A 20 -5.77 -3.73 -8.27
CA ARG A 20 -6.38 -2.85 -9.27
C ARG A 20 -7.58 -2.07 -8.73
N THR A 21 -8.42 -2.74 -7.94
CA THR A 21 -9.60 -2.13 -7.33
C THR A 21 -9.23 -1.05 -6.31
N LEU A 22 -8.20 -1.28 -5.50
CA LEU A 22 -7.71 -0.27 -4.57
C LEU A 22 -7.13 0.92 -5.31
N LEU A 23 -6.27 0.68 -6.31
CA LEU A 23 -5.62 1.74 -7.08
C LEU A 23 -6.63 2.66 -7.78
N SER A 24 -7.73 2.13 -8.31
CA SER A 24 -8.78 2.95 -8.94
C SER A 24 -9.57 3.81 -7.96
N ARG A 25 -9.49 3.52 -6.65
CA ARG A 25 -10.21 4.22 -5.57
C ARG A 25 -9.34 5.20 -4.78
N LEU A 26 -8.03 5.23 -4.97
CA LEU A 26 -7.13 6.12 -4.23
C LEU A 26 -7.40 7.62 -4.53
N GLY A 27 -7.79 7.96 -5.76
CA GLY A 27 -7.99 9.36 -6.15
C GLY A 27 -6.78 10.24 -5.81
N ASP A 28 -7.04 11.42 -5.23
CA ASP A 28 -6.01 12.41 -4.90
C ASP A 28 -5.02 11.96 -3.80
N ILE A 29 -5.40 10.98 -2.97
CA ILE A 29 -4.53 10.49 -1.89
C ILE A 29 -3.33 9.70 -2.41
N SER A 30 -3.39 9.23 -3.67
CA SER A 30 -2.31 8.52 -4.34
C SER A 30 -1.00 9.32 -4.35
N GLY A 31 -1.07 10.65 -4.43
CA GLY A 31 0.11 11.53 -4.37
C GLY A 31 0.82 11.57 -3.01
N LYS A 32 0.19 11.04 -1.95
CA LYS A 32 0.73 10.95 -0.59
C LYS A 32 1.21 9.55 -0.20
N ILE A 33 1.07 8.57 -1.10
CA ILE A 33 1.38 7.16 -0.86
C ILE A 33 2.43 6.71 -1.87
N ARG A 34 3.51 6.08 -1.40
CA ARG A 34 4.45 5.41 -2.29
C ARG A 34 3.87 4.08 -2.75
N ILE A 35 3.64 3.92 -4.05
CA ILE A 35 3.14 2.65 -4.59
C ILE A 35 4.32 1.79 -5.06
N VAL A 36 4.35 0.53 -4.63
CA VAL A 36 5.37 -0.46 -4.99
C VAL A 36 4.71 -1.70 -5.58
N ASP A 37 5.03 -2.02 -6.83
CA ASP A 37 4.59 -3.24 -7.49
C ASP A 37 5.51 -4.42 -7.10
N VAL A 38 4.95 -5.41 -6.39
CA VAL A 38 5.67 -6.59 -5.90
C VAL A 38 5.56 -7.81 -6.82
N SER A 39 4.87 -7.69 -7.95
CA SER A 39 4.83 -8.75 -8.97
C SER A 39 6.17 -8.99 -9.64
N LYS A 40 7.13 -8.07 -9.45
CA LYS A 40 8.47 -8.10 -10.03
C LYS A 40 9.52 -8.29 -8.92
N ASN A 41 10.62 -8.97 -9.27
CA ASN A 41 11.87 -8.96 -8.50
C ASN A 41 11.82 -9.63 -7.10
N GLY A 42 10.94 -10.60 -6.85
CA GLY A 42 10.98 -11.41 -5.62
C GLY A 42 10.58 -10.68 -4.33
N LEU A 43 10.00 -9.47 -4.45
CA LEU A 43 9.64 -8.62 -3.31
C LEU A 43 8.65 -9.25 -2.33
N ARG A 44 7.84 -10.22 -2.78
CA ARG A 44 6.95 -10.98 -1.87
C ARG A 44 7.71 -11.72 -0.77
N GLY A 45 8.87 -12.29 -1.08
CA GLY A 45 9.70 -12.96 -0.07
C GLY A 45 10.22 -11.97 0.97
N TRP A 46 10.57 -10.75 0.53
CA TRP A 46 10.95 -9.67 1.44
C TRP A 46 9.77 -9.20 2.31
N LEU A 47 8.56 -9.06 1.75
CA LEU A 47 7.35 -8.75 2.55
C LEU A 47 7.10 -9.77 3.66
N LEU A 48 7.30 -11.06 3.38
CA LEU A 48 7.16 -12.09 4.40
C LEU A 48 8.16 -11.93 5.55
N MET A 49 9.40 -11.57 5.23
CA MET A 49 10.44 -11.35 6.24
C MET A 49 10.19 -10.10 7.09
N GLU A 50 9.77 -9.00 6.46
CA GLU A 50 9.59 -7.72 7.16
C GLU A 50 8.24 -7.60 7.87
N TYR A 51 7.17 -8.10 7.24
CA TYR A 51 5.79 -7.86 7.68
C TYR A 51 5.03 -9.15 8.01
N GLY A 52 5.65 -10.32 7.87
CA GLY A 52 5.03 -11.60 8.21
C GLY A 52 3.93 -12.05 7.23
N THR A 53 3.81 -11.39 6.07
CA THR A 53 2.80 -11.73 5.07
C THR A 53 3.31 -11.53 3.64
N THR A 54 2.81 -12.33 2.70
CA THR A 54 3.02 -12.13 1.26
C THR A 54 1.79 -11.52 0.56
N GLU A 55 0.73 -11.28 1.33
CA GLU A 55 -0.54 -10.76 0.83
C GLU A 55 -0.40 -9.31 0.39
N VAL A 56 -1.08 -8.99 -0.71
CA VAL A 56 -1.25 -7.63 -1.23
C VAL A 56 -2.68 -7.50 -1.74
N PRO A 57 -3.28 -6.29 -1.71
CA PRO A 57 -2.66 -5.00 -1.36
C PRO A 57 -2.33 -4.87 0.13
N LEU A 58 -1.16 -4.28 0.43
CA LEU A 58 -0.66 -4.07 1.79
C LEU A 58 -0.21 -2.62 1.95
N LEU A 59 -0.86 -1.85 2.83
CA LEU A 59 -0.44 -0.50 3.19
C LEU A 59 0.34 -0.54 4.50
N VAL A 60 1.59 -0.07 4.45
CA VAL A 60 2.44 0.12 5.62
C VAL A 60 2.57 1.62 5.88
N THR A 61 2.12 2.04 7.05
CA THR A 61 2.26 3.43 7.54
C THR A 61 3.25 3.45 8.71
N GLU A 62 3.53 4.62 9.27
CA GLU A 62 4.37 4.74 10.48
C GLU A 62 3.83 3.93 11.66
N ASN A 63 2.50 3.80 11.77
CA ASN A 63 1.84 3.28 12.98
C ASN A 63 1.05 1.99 12.73
N SER A 64 0.93 1.52 11.50
CA SER A 64 0.03 0.40 11.17
C SER A 64 0.43 -0.34 9.89
N ILE A 65 0.12 -1.64 9.87
CA ILE A 65 0.18 -2.50 8.68
C ILE A 65 -1.23 -2.96 8.38
N LEU A 66 -1.71 -2.69 7.17
CA LEU A 66 -3.10 -2.91 6.75
C LEU A 66 -3.11 -3.80 5.50
N SER A 67 -3.63 -5.02 5.62
CA SER A 67 -3.80 -5.96 4.49
C SER A 67 -5.22 -5.91 3.93
N GLY A 68 -5.35 -5.95 2.60
CA GLY A 68 -6.60 -6.07 1.87
C GLY A 68 -7.31 -4.74 1.61
N VAL A 69 -8.08 -4.69 0.52
CA VAL A 69 -8.75 -3.46 0.03
C VAL A 69 -9.63 -2.81 1.11
N LYS A 70 -10.41 -3.61 1.84
CA LYS A 70 -11.38 -3.12 2.83
C LYS A 70 -10.70 -2.32 3.94
N ASN A 71 -9.71 -2.92 4.60
CA ASN A 71 -9.02 -2.32 5.74
C ASN A 71 -8.27 -1.04 5.33
N ILE A 72 -7.68 -1.06 4.14
CA ILE A 72 -6.97 0.09 3.60
C ILE A 72 -7.95 1.23 3.31
N MET A 73 -9.07 0.96 2.62
CA MET A 73 -10.06 1.99 2.33
C MET A 73 -10.67 2.61 3.60
N GLU A 74 -11.05 1.78 4.58
CA GLU A 74 -11.57 2.27 5.86
C GLU A 74 -10.56 3.18 6.60
N PHE A 75 -9.26 2.88 6.51
CA PHE A 75 -8.22 3.73 7.06
C PHE A 75 -8.09 5.06 6.31
N LEU A 76 -8.04 5.01 4.97
CA LEU A 76 -7.91 6.22 4.14
C LEU A 76 -9.13 7.14 4.26
N GLU A 77 -10.34 6.60 4.35
CA GLU A 77 -11.57 7.37 4.55
C GLU A 77 -11.60 8.11 5.89
N LYS A 78 -11.00 7.54 6.94
CA LYS A 78 -10.88 8.20 8.25
C LYS A 78 -9.92 9.38 8.23
N LEU A 79 -8.91 9.36 7.35
CA LEU A 79 -7.93 10.44 7.20
C LEU A 79 -8.44 11.60 6.33
N ALA A 80 -9.46 11.37 5.51
CA ALA A 80 -10.07 12.37 4.65
C ALA A 80 -11.17 13.20 5.36
N ARG A 81 -11.51 12.85 6.61
CA ARG A 81 -12.45 13.57 7.48
C ARG A 81 -11.73 14.56 8.37
#